data_AF-A0A520ED26-F1
#
_entry.id   AF-A0A520ED26-F1
#
_cell.length_a   1.000
_cell.length_b   1.000
_cell.length_c   1.000
_cell.angle_alpha   90.00
_cell.angle_beta   90.00
_cell.angle_gamma   90.00
#
_symmetry.space_group_name_H-M   'P 1'
#
loop_
_entity.id
_entity.type
_entity.pdbx_description
1 polymer ?
#
loop_
_entity_poly.entity_id
_entity_poly.type
_entity_poly.pdbx_seq_one_letter_code
_entity_poly.pdbx_strand_id
1 'polypeptide(L)'
;GFTTLAVRDVPVDNSAIRPAAIAHQLPVRQWIFEVPTPRPEPAVVDRLVHEALLAIEAIAYNTPALRGLYPLSLSARTQVLKGRLNSDEVIPYFRDLVDPDHAVHTMYFHTRFSTNTDPHPTMAQPFRFMAHNGELNTDKKNRLSEAAVASAKRRAIVRPPGQSDSCRLDQTLEARVIEDSVDLVTAVVSMMPPAWENDTTLSPAVRAMFEYFSLYEEKNDGPAALVFGDGTIIGARLDRLGLRPLRTIETHDYVCAFSEAGQIAFAPETVIHRGRVEAGGMLYFDHRDRHTYTAREALEKIAAQRDYRSLLEQSRILIEDIPAVPAEKVSSPTRYNGTFEVHQRYMAYSLDQESFKFLMDPMLTHGAEKVSAMGYGNAINAFSDREGGVARYFSQRFAQVTNPPLDSIREADGMTLRVALGAKMTAGQGKQIVISSPILGHLDMLKIREQKHTPHRRFEMLYPAAGDAQAMVD
;
A
#
# COMPACT_ATOMS: atom_id res chain seq x y z
N GLY A 1 31.99 -8.16 -1.01
CA GLY A 1 32.47 -8.10 -2.41
C GLY A 1 32.79 -6.68 -2.87
N PHE A 2 32.39 -5.65 -2.14
CA PHE A 2 32.79 -4.26 -2.43
C PHE A 2 34.07 -3.90 -1.69
N THR A 3 34.93 -3.13 -2.35
CA THR A 3 36.12 -2.52 -1.72
C THR A 3 35.78 -1.10 -1.31
N THR A 4 36.04 -0.74 -0.05
CA THR A 4 35.87 0.65 0.41
C THR A 4 37.02 1.50 -0.13
N LEU A 5 36.69 2.51 -0.94
CA LEU A 5 37.65 3.47 -1.49
C LEU A 5 37.89 4.63 -0.54
N ALA A 6 36.83 5.13 0.07
CA ALA A 6 36.91 6.27 0.99
C ALA A 6 35.78 6.23 2.01
N VAL A 7 36.05 6.87 3.15
CA VAL A 7 35.07 7.20 4.18
C VAL A 7 35.18 8.70 4.41
N ARG A 8 34.05 9.38 4.37
CA ARG A 8 33.97 10.84 4.42
C ARG A 8 32.91 11.26 5.42
N ASP A 9 33.26 12.15 6.34
CA ASP A 9 32.26 12.90 7.11
C ASP A 9 31.63 13.93 6.16
N VAL A 10 30.29 13.91 6.05
CA VAL A 10 29.57 14.83 5.16
C VAL A 10 29.68 16.24 5.76
N PRO A 11 30.19 17.24 5.02
CA PRO A 11 30.37 18.58 5.54
C PRO A 11 29.02 19.26 5.71
N VAL A 12 28.75 19.70 6.93
CA VAL A 12 27.52 20.42 7.29
C VAL A 12 27.84 21.80 7.85
N ASP A 13 26.91 22.74 7.71
CA ASP A 13 27.00 24.09 8.26
C ASP A 13 25.94 24.33 9.35
N ASN A 14 26.34 24.22 10.61
CA ASN A 14 25.45 24.47 11.74
C ASN A 14 25.04 25.95 11.88
N SER A 15 25.75 26.89 11.22
CA SER A 15 25.35 28.31 11.24
C SER A 15 24.15 28.60 10.34
N ALA A 16 23.85 27.69 9.40
CA ALA A 16 22.72 27.78 8.48
C ALA A 16 21.38 27.35 9.10
N ILE A 17 21.38 26.83 10.33
CA ILE A 17 20.18 26.26 10.97
C ILE A 17 19.90 26.93 12.31
N ARG A 18 18.64 26.86 12.76
CA ARG A 18 18.27 27.40 14.09
C ARG A 18 19.07 26.69 15.20
N PRO A 19 19.50 27.40 16.26
CA PRO A 19 20.26 26.80 17.36
C PRO A 19 19.61 25.56 17.99
N ALA A 20 18.27 25.57 18.11
CA ALA A 20 17.52 24.44 18.64
C ALA A 20 17.58 23.18 17.73
N ALA A 21 17.79 23.34 16.42
CA ALA A 21 17.88 22.22 15.48
C ALA A 21 19.23 21.50 15.56
N ILE A 22 20.31 22.18 15.98
CA ILE A 22 21.67 21.63 16.05
C ILE A 22 21.69 20.37 16.94
N ALA A 23 21.06 20.43 18.10
CA ALA A 23 21.02 19.32 19.07
C ALA A 23 20.26 18.07 18.56
N HIS A 24 19.51 18.21 17.46
CA HIS A 24 18.74 17.13 16.87
C HIS A 24 19.35 16.58 15.57
N GLN A 25 20.48 17.14 15.11
CA GLN A 25 21.20 16.59 13.98
C GLN A 25 22.07 15.41 14.43
N LEU A 26 22.20 14.42 13.57
CA LEU A 26 23.10 13.29 13.75
C LEU A 26 24.28 13.41 12.78
N PRO A 27 25.50 12.97 13.16
CA PRO A 27 26.61 12.92 12.22
C PRO A 27 26.26 12.09 10.99
N VAL A 28 26.47 12.65 9.81
CA VAL A 28 26.25 11.95 8.54
C VAL A 28 27.61 11.57 7.96
N ARG A 29 27.76 10.29 7.64
CA ARG A 29 28.97 9.73 7.01
C ARG A 29 28.63 9.07 5.70
N GLN A 30 29.56 9.18 4.75
CA GLN A 30 29.47 8.60 3.43
C GLN A 30 30.61 7.60 3.23
N TRP A 31 30.25 6.40 2.80
CA TRP A 31 31.20 5.38 2.37
C TRP A 31 31.15 5.30 0.85
N ILE A 32 32.31 5.36 0.23
CA ILE A 32 32.47 5.24 -1.22
C ILE A 32 33.05 3.87 -1.50
N PHE A 33 32.35 3.12 -2.34
CA PHE A 33 32.71 1.75 -2.68
C PHE A 33 33.10 1.64 -4.15
N GLU A 34 34.07 0.78 -4.43
CA GLU A 34 34.41 0.37 -5.78
C GLU A 34 33.45 -0.72 -6.25
N VAL A 35 32.96 -0.60 -7.48
CA VAL A 35 32.15 -1.65 -8.12
C VAL A 35 33.08 -2.83 -8.47
N PRO A 36 32.66 -4.09 -8.23
CA PRO A 36 33.47 -5.27 -8.55
C PRO A 36 34.01 -5.27 -9.99
N THR A 37 35.21 -5.82 -10.16
CA THR A 37 35.85 -6.00 -11.49
C THR A 37 35.92 -7.49 -11.84
N PRO A 38 35.52 -7.92 -13.07
CA PRO A 38 34.96 -7.12 -14.15
C PRO A 38 33.60 -6.52 -13.79
N ARG A 39 33.30 -5.33 -14.31
CA ARG A 39 32.08 -4.57 -13.97
C ARG A 39 30.83 -5.39 -14.34
N PRO A 40 29.98 -5.76 -13.38
CA PRO A 40 28.72 -6.43 -13.68
C PRO A 40 27.74 -5.50 -14.41
N GLU A 41 26.72 -6.10 -15.03
CA GLU A 41 25.58 -5.34 -15.56
C GLU A 41 24.93 -4.47 -14.47
N PRO A 42 24.41 -3.28 -14.80
CA PRO A 42 23.89 -2.34 -13.80
C PRO A 42 22.86 -2.95 -12.84
N ALA A 43 21.94 -3.78 -13.35
CA ALA A 43 20.94 -4.47 -12.52
C ALA A 43 21.56 -5.47 -11.51
N VAL A 44 22.70 -6.06 -11.85
CA VAL A 44 23.45 -6.94 -10.94
C VAL A 44 24.13 -6.11 -9.84
N VAL A 45 24.68 -4.94 -10.20
CA VAL A 45 25.25 -4.01 -9.22
C VAL A 45 24.18 -3.56 -8.23
N ASP A 46 22.99 -3.17 -8.70
CA ASP A 46 21.89 -2.74 -7.85
C ASP A 46 21.46 -3.83 -6.86
N ARG A 47 21.36 -5.08 -7.34
CA ARG A 47 21.07 -6.23 -6.49
C ARG A 47 22.13 -6.45 -5.41
N LEU A 48 23.42 -6.41 -5.78
CA LEU A 48 24.51 -6.57 -4.82
C LEU A 48 24.55 -5.44 -3.79
N VAL A 49 24.27 -4.21 -4.22
CA VAL A 49 24.14 -3.04 -3.34
C VAL A 49 22.99 -3.23 -2.36
N HIS A 50 21.83 -3.66 -2.83
CA HIS A 50 20.66 -3.93 -1.99
C HIS A 50 20.91 -5.07 -0.99
N GLU A 51 21.54 -6.17 -1.43
CA GLU A 51 21.94 -7.27 -0.53
C GLU A 51 22.89 -6.78 0.58
N ALA A 52 23.86 -5.93 0.22
CA ALA A 52 24.77 -5.32 1.18
C ALA A 52 24.02 -4.40 2.16
N LEU A 53 23.06 -3.61 1.68
CA LEU A 53 22.21 -2.75 2.49
C LEU A 53 21.39 -3.55 3.50
N LEU A 54 20.70 -4.62 3.05
CA LEU A 54 19.94 -5.51 3.93
C LEU A 54 20.83 -6.19 4.97
N ALA A 55 22.06 -6.57 4.61
CA ALA A 55 23.01 -7.14 5.56
C ALA A 55 23.45 -6.11 6.63
N ILE A 56 23.70 -4.86 6.22
CA ILE A 56 24.02 -3.76 7.14
C ILE A 56 22.85 -3.52 8.08
N GLU A 57 21.62 -3.43 7.56
CA GLU A 57 20.40 -3.22 8.35
C GLU A 57 20.13 -4.37 9.32
N ALA A 58 20.32 -5.61 8.88
CA ALA A 58 20.16 -6.79 9.72
C ALA A 58 21.07 -6.76 10.95
N ILE A 59 22.31 -6.27 10.80
CA ILE A 59 23.24 -6.10 11.91
C ILE A 59 22.88 -4.86 12.73
N ALA A 60 22.66 -3.71 12.08
CA ALA A 60 22.43 -2.42 12.72
C ALA A 60 21.19 -2.44 13.63
N TYR A 61 20.09 -3.02 13.16
CA TYR A 61 18.82 -2.99 13.87
C TYR A 61 18.69 -4.05 14.98
N ASN A 62 19.53 -5.08 14.95
CA ASN A 62 19.54 -6.14 15.97
C ASN A 62 20.69 -5.98 16.99
N THR A 63 21.61 -5.04 16.78
CA THR A 63 22.75 -4.83 17.69
C THR A 63 22.51 -3.59 18.56
N PRO A 64 22.34 -3.72 19.89
CA PRO A 64 22.05 -2.59 20.78
C PRO A 64 23.08 -1.46 20.72
N ALA A 65 24.36 -1.78 20.50
CA ALA A 65 25.45 -0.81 20.38
C ALA A 65 25.37 0.05 19.10
N LEU A 66 24.60 -0.38 18.09
CA LEU A 66 24.40 0.33 16.82
C LEU A 66 23.07 1.08 16.77
N ARG A 67 22.37 1.20 17.90
CA ARG A 67 21.11 1.94 17.97
C ARG A 67 21.32 3.39 17.52
N GLY A 68 20.54 3.82 16.53
CA GLY A 68 20.65 5.14 15.90
C GLY A 68 21.35 5.12 14.54
N LEU A 69 22.07 4.05 14.20
CA LEU A 69 22.59 3.85 12.84
C LEU A 69 21.42 3.61 11.88
N TYR A 70 21.32 4.42 10.84
CA TYR A 70 20.28 4.30 9.81
C TYR A 70 20.86 4.62 8.44
N PRO A 71 20.99 3.63 7.53
CA PRO A 71 21.43 3.88 6.16
C PRO A 71 20.38 4.71 5.40
N LEU A 72 20.71 5.96 5.07
CA LEU A 72 19.81 6.87 4.34
C LEU A 72 19.58 6.38 2.90
N SER A 73 20.66 6.03 2.21
CA SER A 73 20.67 5.47 0.85
C SER A 73 21.97 4.71 0.63
N LEU A 74 21.93 3.66 -0.19
CA LEU A 74 23.11 3.02 -0.76
C LEU A 74 22.80 2.72 -2.23
N SER A 75 23.46 3.43 -3.14
CA SER A 75 23.16 3.40 -4.58
C SER A 75 24.35 3.92 -5.38
N ALA A 76 24.47 3.47 -6.62
CA ALA A 76 25.43 4.00 -7.59
C ALA A 76 24.85 5.17 -8.42
N ARG A 77 23.54 5.49 -8.25
CA ARG A 77 22.82 6.49 -9.06
C ARG A 77 22.20 7.61 -8.25
N THR A 78 21.84 7.35 -6.99
CA THR A 78 21.06 8.27 -6.16
C THR A 78 21.71 8.46 -4.80
N GLN A 79 21.49 9.64 -4.21
CA GLN A 79 21.94 10.00 -2.87
C GLN A 79 20.81 10.69 -2.13
N VAL A 80 20.59 10.32 -0.87
CA VAL A 80 19.61 10.97 0.01
C VAL A 80 20.34 11.79 1.07
N LEU A 81 20.05 13.09 1.09
CA LEU A 81 20.46 14.01 2.16
C LEU A 81 19.19 14.48 2.87
N LYS A 82 19.06 14.15 4.15
CA LYS A 82 17.89 14.51 4.97
C LYS A 82 18.28 14.68 6.43
N GLY A 83 17.51 15.49 7.12
CA GLY A 83 17.70 15.78 8.55
C GLY A 83 16.45 16.42 9.14
N ARG A 84 16.53 16.78 10.42
CA ARG A 84 15.47 17.56 11.07
C ARG A 84 15.70 19.04 10.79
N LEU A 85 15.33 19.45 9.58
CA LEU A 85 15.59 20.77 9.02
C LEU A 85 14.27 21.37 8.52
N ASN A 86 14.16 22.70 8.59
CA ASN A 86 13.13 23.42 7.85
C ASN A 86 13.43 23.38 6.36
N SER A 87 12.43 23.72 5.54
CA SER A 87 12.53 23.67 4.08
C SER A 87 13.67 24.53 3.51
N ASP A 88 13.87 25.73 4.08
CA ASP A 88 14.89 26.70 3.70
C ASP A 88 16.29 26.37 4.24
N GLU A 89 16.37 25.46 5.21
CA GLU A 89 17.62 25.09 5.88
C GLU A 89 18.38 23.98 5.13
N VAL A 90 17.72 23.17 4.28
CA VAL A 90 18.34 21.95 3.69
C VAL A 90 19.55 22.26 2.80
N ILE A 91 19.38 23.15 1.82
CA ILE A 91 20.43 23.50 0.86
C ILE A 91 21.65 24.13 1.56
N PRO A 92 21.51 25.17 2.40
CA PRO A 92 22.68 25.78 3.04
C PRO A 92 23.29 24.90 4.15
N TYR A 93 22.54 23.96 4.74
CA TYR A 93 23.08 23.06 5.76
C TYR A 93 24.04 22.01 5.18
N PHE A 94 23.71 21.37 4.04
CA PHE A 94 24.60 20.41 3.41
C PHE A 94 25.54 21.12 2.43
N ARG A 95 26.82 21.29 2.80
CA ARG A 95 27.76 22.11 2.01
C ARG A 95 28.00 21.56 0.60
N ASP A 96 27.80 20.27 0.40
CA ASP A 96 27.88 19.63 -0.92
C ASP A 96 26.82 20.18 -1.89
N LEU A 97 25.65 20.61 -1.41
CA LEU A 97 24.56 21.10 -2.26
C LEU A 97 24.76 22.54 -2.77
N VAL A 98 25.70 23.27 -2.18
CA VAL A 98 26.09 24.62 -2.63
C VAL A 98 27.42 24.62 -3.38
N ASP A 99 28.05 23.46 -3.53
CA ASP A 99 29.29 23.32 -4.27
C ASP A 99 29.00 23.45 -5.79
N PRO A 100 29.69 24.34 -6.52
CA PRO A 100 29.49 24.50 -7.97
C PRO A 100 29.77 23.24 -8.80
N ASP A 101 30.57 22.30 -8.28
CA ASP A 101 30.86 21.02 -8.94
C ASP A 101 29.74 19.99 -8.71
N HIS A 102 28.79 20.26 -7.81
CA HIS A 102 27.65 19.39 -7.55
C HIS A 102 26.56 19.55 -8.62
N ALA A 103 26.43 18.55 -9.49
CA ALA A 103 25.44 18.53 -10.55
C ALA A 103 24.56 17.28 -10.48
N VAL A 104 23.26 17.47 -10.71
CA VAL A 104 22.27 16.39 -10.78
C VAL A 104 21.39 16.58 -12.01
N HIS A 105 20.92 15.49 -12.60
CA HIS A 105 19.91 15.53 -13.68
C HIS A 105 18.50 15.26 -13.14
N THR A 106 18.35 14.94 -11.85
CA THR A 106 17.07 14.59 -11.21
C THR A 106 17.14 14.90 -9.73
N MET A 107 16.06 15.49 -9.20
CA MET A 107 15.91 15.81 -7.79
C MET A 107 14.45 15.69 -7.39
N TYR A 108 14.20 15.17 -6.18
CA TYR A 108 12.93 15.30 -5.50
C TYR A 108 13.17 15.62 -4.03
N PHE A 109 12.31 16.46 -3.46
CA PHE A 109 12.41 16.96 -2.10
C PHE A 109 11.10 16.73 -1.35
N HIS A 110 11.16 16.73 -0.03
CA HIS A 110 9.96 16.55 0.79
C HIS A 110 10.07 17.27 2.13
N THR A 111 8.99 17.95 2.51
CA THR A 111 8.86 18.62 3.80
C THR A 111 7.71 17.96 4.57
N ARG A 112 8.01 17.40 5.74
CA ARG A 112 7.04 16.61 6.52
C ARG A 112 6.40 17.45 7.62
N PHE A 113 5.07 17.37 7.73
CA PHE A 113 4.35 17.76 8.94
C PHE A 113 4.11 16.53 9.82
N SER A 114 4.35 16.63 11.12
CA SER A 114 4.24 15.52 12.08
C SER A 114 3.26 15.86 13.19
N THR A 115 2.36 14.94 13.53
CA THR A 115 1.53 15.02 14.73
C THR A 115 2.27 14.59 16.00
N ASN A 116 3.47 14.01 15.87
CA ASN A 116 4.32 13.61 16.99
C ASN A 116 5.32 14.72 17.35
N THR A 117 5.47 14.96 18.66
CA THR A 117 6.41 15.93 19.24
C THR A 117 7.86 15.44 19.33
N ASP A 118 8.11 14.14 19.11
CA ASP A 118 9.45 13.55 19.04
C ASP A 118 9.81 13.09 17.61
N PRO A 119 10.16 14.02 16.71
CA PRO A 119 10.51 13.68 15.34
C PRO A 119 11.95 13.14 15.28
N HIS A 120 12.07 11.83 15.04
CA HIS A 120 13.36 11.20 14.78
C HIS A 120 13.84 11.50 13.34
N PRO A 121 15.11 11.91 13.10
CA PRO A 121 15.61 12.25 11.76
C PRO A 121 15.43 11.16 10.70
N THR A 122 15.37 9.89 11.12
CA THR A 122 15.12 8.76 10.22
C THR A 122 13.71 8.74 9.62
N MET A 123 12.76 9.46 10.22
CA MET A 123 11.40 9.64 9.69
C MET A 123 11.30 10.79 8.67
N ALA A 124 12.36 11.59 8.51
CA ALA A 124 12.43 12.56 7.43
C ALA A 124 12.41 11.84 6.08
N GLN A 125 11.95 12.55 5.06
CA GLN A 125 11.90 12.08 3.68
C GLN A 125 12.77 13.01 2.82
N PRO A 126 13.24 12.58 1.64
CA PRO A 126 12.87 11.36 0.91
C PRO A 126 13.33 10.03 1.52
N PHE A 127 12.72 8.93 1.07
CA PHE A 127 13.25 7.59 1.21
C PHE A 127 14.02 7.18 -0.06
N ARG A 128 14.34 5.90 -0.24
CA ARG A 128 15.33 5.45 -1.23
C ARG A 128 14.83 5.60 -2.65
N PHE A 129 13.59 5.17 -2.89
CA PHE A 129 12.95 5.23 -4.20
C PHE A 129 11.84 6.27 -4.26
N MET A 130 11.39 6.81 -3.12
CA MET A 130 10.21 7.66 -3.12
C MET A 130 10.16 8.71 -2.02
N ALA A 131 9.30 9.70 -2.24
CA ALA A 131 8.79 10.64 -1.25
C ALA A 131 7.26 10.65 -1.31
N HIS A 132 6.62 10.72 -0.15
CA HIS A 132 5.19 10.57 0.00
C HIS A 132 4.61 11.69 0.87
N ASN A 133 3.75 12.51 0.25
CA ASN A 133 2.88 13.45 0.93
C ASN A 133 1.51 12.81 1.13
N GLY A 134 1.16 12.46 2.36
CA GLY A 134 -0.06 11.71 2.60
C GLY A 134 -0.07 10.88 3.88
N GLU A 135 -1.09 10.03 4.00
CA GLU A 135 -1.23 9.03 5.06
C GLU A 135 -1.91 7.77 4.50
N LEU A 136 -1.27 6.61 4.68
CA LEU A 136 -1.79 5.33 4.22
C LEU A 136 -2.68 4.70 5.30
N ASN A 137 -3.97 4.58 5.00
CA ASN A 137 -4.97 4.03 5.93
C ASN A 137 -4.94 2.51 6.03
N THR A 138 -4.22 1.86 5.11
CA THR A 138 -4.19 0.39 4.92
C THR A 138 -2.92 -0.28 5.46
N ASP A 139 -2.02 0.48 6.12
CA ASP A 139 -0.70 0.01 6.62
C ASP A 139 -0.81 -1.28 7.45
N LYS A 140 -1.77 -1.38 8.38
CA LYS A 140 -1.91 -2.57 9.24
C LYS A 140 -2.18 -3.84 8.44
N LYS A 141 -3.02 -3.76 7.42
CA LYS A 141 -3.35 -4.90 6.53
C LYS A 141 -2.12 -5.28 5.71
N ASN A 142 -1.43 -4.28 5.15
CA ASN A 142 -0.27 -4.50 4.28
C ASN A 142 0.88 -5.15 5.06
N ARG A 143 1.09 -4.74 6.32
CA ARG A 143 2.06 -5.38 7.23
C ARG A 143 1.78 -6.87 7.47
N LEU A 144 0.52 -7.24 7.70
CA LEU A 144 0.14 -8.65 7.88
C LEU A 144 0.37 -9.45 6.61
N SER A 145 0.01 -8.88 5.46
CA SER A 145 0.23 -9.49 4.15
C SER A 145 1.72 -9.72 3.87
N GLU A 146 2.56 -8.70 4.07
CA GLU A 146 4.01 -8.82 3.87
C GLU A 146 4.65 -9.84 4.80
N ALA A 147 4.26 -9.88 6.07
CA ALA A 147 4.74 -10.88 7.01
C ALA A 147 4.36 -12.30 6.57
N ALA A 148 3.14 -12.49 6.05
CA ALA A 148 2.70 -13.78 5.50
C ALA A 148 3.51 -14.18 4.26
N VAL A 149 3.76 -13.25 3.33
CA VAL A 149 4.58 -13.50 2.13
C VAL A 149 6.02 -13.83 2.50
N ALA A 150 6.63 -13.08 3.42
CA ALA A 150 7.98 -13.35 3.89
C ALA A 150 8.08 -14.71 4.59
N SER A 151 7.11 -15.03 5.45
CA SER A 151 7.03 -16.35 6.11
C SER A 151 6.90 -17.49 5.10
N ALA A 152 6.07 -17.34 4.07
CA ALA A 152 5.94 -18.31 2.99
C ALA A 152 7.26 -18.52 2.22
N LYS A 153 8.04 -17.43 2.03
CA LYS A 153 9.39 -17.47 1.44
C LYS A 153 10.49 -17.89 2.45
N ARG A 154 10.16 -18.24 3.70
CA ARG A 154 11.10 -18.52 4.81
C ARG A 154 12.12 -17.40 5.05
N ARG A 155 11.68 -16.14 4.90
CA ARG A 155 12.48 -14.94 5.12
C ARG A 155 12.03 -14.22 6.38
N ALA A 156 12.97 -13.61 7.09
CA ALA A 156 12.68 -12.68 8.18
C ALA A 156 12.73 -11.25 7.64
N ILE A 157 11.71 -10.45 7.94
CA ILE A 157 11.72 -9.03 7.61
C ILE A 157 12.40 -8.28 8.76
N VAL A 158 13.59 -7.73 8.50
CA VAL A 158 14.29 -6.90 9.47
C VAL A 158 13.95 -5.43 9.22
N ARG A 159 13.59 -4.72 10.29
CA ARG A 159 12.94 -3.41 10.20
C ARG A 159 13.45 -2.49 11.31
N PRO A 160 13.72 -1.21 11.02
CA PRO A 160 14.04 -0.27 12.08
C PRO A 160 12.83 -0.08 13.01
N PRO A 161 13.06 0.12 14.33
CA PRO A 161 11.98 0.49 15.24
C PRO A 161 11.31 1.81 14.83
N GLY A 162 9.99 1.92 15.02
CA GLY A 162 9.28 3.20 14.91
C GLY A 162 9.06 3.75 13.48
N GLN A 163 8.88 2.91 12.47
CA GLN A 163 8.67 3.38 11.08
C GLN A 163 7.34 4.09 10.84
N SER A 164 7.38 5.10 9.95
CA SER A 164 6.18 5.62 9.30
C SER A 164 5.62 4.62 8.28
N ASP A 165 4.35 4.81 7.94
CA ASP A 165 3.67 4.14 6.82
C ASP A 165 4.46 4.26 5.50
N SER A 166 5.00 5.45 5.25
CA SER A 166 5.75 5.82 4.07
C SER A 166 7.07 5.04 4.02
N CYS A 167 7.80 4.93 5.14
CA CYS A 167 9.03 4.14 5.19
C CYS A 167 8.77 2.67 4.80
N ARG A 168 7.64 2.10 5.26
CA ARG A 168 7.26 0.73 4.90
C ARG A 168 6.90 0.60 3.43
N LEU A 169 6.19 1.59 2.88
CA LEU A 169 5.88 1.62 1.45
C LEU A 169 7.17 1.61 0.60
N ASP A 170 8.18 2.41 0.98
CA ASP A 170 9.48 2.45 0.27
C ASP A 170 10.22 1.10 0.36
N GLN A 171 10.20 0.44 1.52
CA GLN A 171 10.80 -0.90 1.67
C GLN A 171 10.10 -1.94 0.81
N THR A 172 8.77 -1.90 0.74
CA THR A 172 8.01 -2.81 -0.12
C THR A 172 8.26 -2.53 -1.58
N LEU A 173 8.37 -1.25 -1.97
CA LEU A 173 8.74 -0.84 -3.32
C LEU A 173 10.14 -1.33 -3.69
N GLU A 174 11.12 -1.14 -2.82
CA GLU A 174 12.50 -1.62 -2.98
C GLU A 174 12.52 -3.15 -3.16
N ALA A 175 11.78 -3.90 -2.35
CA ALA A 175 11.69 -5.35 -2.49
C ALA A 175 11.07 -5.79 -3.83
N ARG A 176 10.03 -5.08 -4.31
CA ARG A 176 9.44 -5.36 -5.64
C ARG A 176 10.42 -5.10 -6.77
N VAL A 177 11.13 -3.98 -6.70
CA VAL A 177 12.04 -3.57 -7.77
C VAL A 177 13.28 -4.43 -7.82
N ILE A 178 13.91 -4.68 -6.67
CA ILE A 178 15.19 -5.38 -6.62
C ILE A 178 15.01 -6.91 -6.51
N GLU A 179 14.23 -7.38 -5.53
CA GLU A 179 14.12 -8.82 -5.27
C GLU A 179 13.23 -9.52 -6.29
N ASP A 180 12.06 -8.94 -6.56
CA ASP A 180 11.09 -9.51 -7.50
C ASP A 180 11.35 -9.07 -8.96
N SER A 181 12.35 -8.20 -9.19
CA SER A 181 12.77 -7.70 -10.52
C SER A 181 11.61 -7.11 -11.34
N VAL A 182 10.70 -6.40 -10.65
CA VAL A 182 9.62 -5.64 -11.28
C VAL A 182 10.15 -4.25 -11.65
N ASP A 183 9.81 -3.71 -12.81
CA ASP A 183 10.22 -2.34 -13.12
C ASP A 183 9.56 -1.33 -12.17
N LEU A 184 10.26 -0.22 -11.87
CA LEU A 184 9.83 0.76 -10.87
C LEU A 184 8.42 1.33 -11.15
N VAL A 185 8.10 1.61 -12.42
CA VAL A 185 6.79 2.15 -12.79
C VAL A 185 5.70 1.12 -12.53
N THR A 186 5.89 -0.13 -12.97
CA THR A 186 4.94 -1.22 -12.73
C THR A 186 4.76 -1.49 -11.24
N ALA A 187 5.83 -1.48 -10.45
CA ALA A 187 5.75 -1.68 -9.01
C ALA A 187 4.92 -0.57 -8.33
N VAL A 188 5.15 0.69 -8.69
CA VAL A 188 4.36 1.82 -8.19
C VAL A 188 2.88 1.71 -8.62
N VAL A 189 2.63 1.36 -9.89
CA VAL A 189 1.27 1.21 -10.44
C VAL A 189 0.53 0.02 -9.79
N SER A 190 1.21 -1.11 -9.54
CA SER A 190 0.58 -2.28 -8.90
C SER A 190 0.27 -2.04 -7.43
N MET A 191 1.13 -1.30 -6.72
CA MET A 191 0.95 -0.99 -5.30
C MET A 191 -0.08 0.11 -5.05
N MET A 192 -0.26 1.04 -6.00
CA MET A 192 -1.22 2.16 -5.93
C MET A 192 -2.07 2.26 -7.20
N PRO A 193 -2.88 1.24 -7.55
CA PRO A 193 -3.66 1.27 -8.79
C PRO A 193 -4.72 2.39 -8.77
N PRO A 194 -5.12 2.93 -9.93
CA PRO A 194 -6.28 3.83 -10.01
C PRO A 194 -7.56 3.06 -9.66
N ALA A 195 -8.68 3.76 -9.53
CA ALA A 195 -9.99 3.12 -9.45
C ALA A 195 -10.37 2.51 -10.81
N TRP A 196 -9.90 1.29 -11.07
CA TRP A 196 -10.03 0.63 -12.38
C TRP A 196 -11.25 -0.29 -12.48
N GLU A 197 -11.82 -0.70 -11.34
CA GLU A 197 -12.83 -1.76 -11.29
C GLU A 197 -14.11 -1.38 -12.06
N ASN A 198 -14.52 -0.12 -11.94
CA ASN A 198 -15.73 0.41 -12.57
C ASN A 198 -15.41 1.34 -13.78
N ASP A 199 -14.13 1.56 -14.09
CA ASP A 199 -13.72 2.49 -15.14
C ASP A 199 -13.87 1.86 -16.54
N THR A 200 -14.88 2.30 -17.27
CA THR A 200 -15.21 1.84 -18.63
C THR A 200 -14.32 2.42 -19.73
N THR A 201 -13.44 3.37 -19.40
CA THR A 201 -12.55 4.04 -20.37
C THR A 201 -11.24 3.28 -20.60
N LEU A 202 -10.88 2.38 -19.69
CA LEU A 202 -9.66 1.57 -19.79
C LEU A 202 -9.75 0.56 -20.92
N SER A 203 -8.64 0.37 -21.63
CA SER A 203 -8.54 -0.68 -22.63
C SER A 203 -8.66 -2.07 -22.00
N PRO A 204 -9.13 -3.09 -22.75
CA PRO A 204 -9.21 -4.46 -22.24
C PRO A 204 -7.87 -5.02 -21.75
N ALA A 205 -6.75 -4.58 -22.35
CA ALA A 205 -5.41 -5.01 -21.95
C ALA A 205 -5.04 -4.43 -20.58
N VAL A 206 -5.24 -3.12 -20.38
CA VAL A 206 -4.99 -2.44 -19.10
C VAL A 206 -5.90 -2.98 -18.01
N ARG A 207 -7.18 -3.25 -18.31
CA ARG A 207 -8.10 -3.87 -17.34
C ARG A 207 -7.64 -5.27 -16.92
N ALA A 208 -7.22 -6.10 -17.87
CA ALA A 208 -6.69 -7.43 -17.57
C ALA A 208 -5.41 -7.37 -16.71
N MET A 209 -4.52 -6.41 -17.00
CA MET A 209 -3.32 -6.14 -16.20
C MET A 209 -3.67 -5.77 -14.75
N PHE A 210 -4.57 -4.82 -14.52
CA PHE A 210 -4.96 -4.44 -13.17
C PHE A 210 -5.69 -5.56 -12.42
N GLU A 211 -6.53 -6.31 -13.12
CA GLU A 211 -7.18 -7.46 -12.53
C GLU A 211 -6.15 -8.52 -12.10
N TYR A 212 -5.11 -8.74 -12.91
CA TYR A 212 -4.00 -9.61 -12.56
C TYR A 212 -3.19 -9.09 -11.36
N PHE A 213 -2.86 -7.80 -11.32
CA PHE A 213 -2.19 -7.17 -10.17
C PHE A 213 -2.98 -7.35 -8.87
N SER A 214 -4.31 -7.25 -8.93
CA SER A 214 -5.18 -7.41 -7.76
C SER A 214 -5.16 -8.80 -7.11
N LEU A 215 -4.62 -9.81 -7.80
CA LEU A 215 -4.51 -11.17 -7.28
C LEU A 215 -3.31 -11.37 -6.34
N TYR A 216 -2.26 -10.56 -6.52
CA TYR A 216 -1.00 -10.74 -5.78
C TYR A 216 -0.57 -9.53 -4.96
N GLU A 217 -0.94 -8.32 -5.38
CA GLU A 217 -0.53 -7.08 -4.71
C GLU A 217 -1.63 -6.58 -3.77
N GLU A 218 -1.22 -6.13 -2.58
CA GLU A 218 -2.12 -5.38 -1.72
C GLU A 218 -2.10 -3.90 -2.07
N LYS A 219 -3.30 -3.32 -2.12
CA LYS A 219 -3.46 -1.90 -2.44
C LYS A 219 -3.00 -1.06 -1.24
N ASN A 220 -2.20 -0.05 -1.52
CA ASN A 220 -1.83 0.99 -0.57
C ASN A 220 -2.77 2.18 -0.76
N ASP A 221 -3.81 2.24 0.06
CA ASP A 221 -4.87 3.24 0.00
C ASP A 221 -4.74 4.29 1.12
N GLY A 222 -5.33 5.45 0.87
CA GLY A 222 -5.23 6.67 1.67
C GLY A 222 -4.77 7.87 0.82
N PRO A 223 -4.91 9.11 1.32
CA PRO A 223 -4.42 10.28 0.60
C PRO A 223 -2.93 10.16 0.33
N ALA A 224 -2.50 10.24 -0.92
CA ALA A 224 -1.10 10.09 -1.28
C ALA A 224 -0.75 10.84 -2.57
N ALA A 225 0.20 11.76 -2.47
CA ALA A 225 1.01 12.21 -3.60
C ALA A 225 2.40 11.62 -3.46
N LEU A 226 2.73 10.71 -4.39
CA LEU A 226 3.99 9.98 -4.42
C LEU A 226 4.87 10.58 -5.51
N VAL A 227 6.10 10.95 -5.17
CA VAL A 227 7.19 11.18 -6.14
C VAL A 227 8.15 10.01 -6.02
N PHE A 228 8.58 9.44 -7.13
CA PHE A 228 9.42 8.25 -7.15
C PHE A 228 10.50 8.34 -8.23
N GLY A 229 11.62 7.63 -8.04
CA GLY A 229 12.70 7.57 -9.02
C GLY A 229 13.87 6.70 -8.57
N ASP A 230 14.66 6.26 -9.55
CA ASP A 230 15.86 5.43 -9.35
C ASP A 230 17.12 6.01 -10.02
N GLY A 231 17.02 7.24 -10.51
CA GLY A 231 18.05 7.91 -11.30
C GLY A 231 18.04 7.54 -12.79
N THR A 232 17.24 6.57 -13.23
CA THR A 232 16.96 6.33 -14.66
C THR A 232 15.60 6.89 -15.07
N ILE A 233 14.66 6.89 -14.14
CA ILE A 233 13.37 7.55 -14.28
C ILE A 233 13.08 8.47 -13.08
N ILE A 234 12.20 9.44 -13.29
CA ILE A 234 11.52 10.17 -12.23
C ILE A 234 10.05 10.32 -12.55
N GLY A 235 9.17 10.08 -11.59
CA GLY A 235 7.74 10.19 -11.78
C GLY A 235 7.01 10.66 -10.55
N ALA A 236 5.75 10.99 -10.78
CA ALA A 236 4.82 11.34 -9.72
C ALA A 236 3.46 10.69 -9.98
N ARG A 237 2.81 10.25 -8.90
CA ARG A 237 1.55 9.50 -8.92
C ARG A 237 0.66 9.95 -7.78
N LEU A 238 -0.65 10.01 -8.05
CA LEU A 238 -1.64 10.25 -7.01
C LEU A 238 -2.35 8.95 -6.61
N ASP A 239 -2.85 8.94 -5.38
CA ASP A 239 -3.81 7.95 -4.91
C ASP A 239 -5.05 7.90 -5.81
N ARG A 240 -5.81 6.81 -5.70
CA ARG A 240 -6.93 6.49 -6.59
C ARG A 240 -8.02 7.56 -6.64
N LEU A 241 -8.15 8.41 -5.61
CA LEU A 241 -9.16 9.47 -5.52
C LEU A 241 -8.56 10.87 -5.67
N GLY A 242 -7.23 10.99 -5.78
CA GLY A 242 -6.55 12.28 -5.96
C GLY A 242 -6.72 13.20 -4.75
N LEU A 243 -6.58 12.66 -3.54
CA LEU A 243 -6.84 13.39 -2.29
C LEU A 243 -5.72 14.37 -1.91
N ARG A 244 -4.65 14.43 -2.70
CA ARG A 244 -3.53 15.38 -2.56
C ARG A 244 -3.29 16.15 -3.85
N PRO A 245 -2.92 17.44 -3.78
CA PRO A 245 -2.64 18.22 -4.96
C PRO A 245 -1.26 17.87 -5.54
N LEU A 246 -1.17 17.84 -6.86
CA LEU A 246 0.08 17.67 -7.57
C LEU A 246 0.02 18.37 -8.93
N ARG A 247 0.71 19.51 -9.04
CA ARG A 247 0.76 20.39 -10.21
C ARG A 247 2.00 20.10 -11.03
N THR A 248 1.84 20.06 -12.35
CA THR A 248 2.94 19.75 -13.27
C THR A 248 3.27 20.94 -14.15
N ILE A 249 4.55 21.08 -14.48
CA ILE A 249 5.03 22.04 -15.46
C ILE A 249 6.13 21.38 -16.28
N GLU A 250 6.05 21.57 -17.59
CA GLU A 250 7.04 21.11 -18.55
C GLU A 250 7.56 22.34 -19.30
N THR A 251 8.87 22.48 -19.33
CA THR A 251 9.59 23.51 -20.07
C THR A 251 10.50 22.86 -21.11
N HIS A 252 11.21 23.66 -21.91
CA HIS A 252 12.23 23.14 -22.83
C HIS A 252 13.33 22.31 -22.12
N ASP A 253 13.58 22.58 -20.83
CA ASP A 253 14.70 21.99 -20.09
C ASP A 253 14.25 21.06 -18.94
N TYR A 254 13.05 21.26 -18.40
CA TYR A 254 12.62 20.62 -17.15
C TYR A 254 11.22 20.03 -17.22
N VAL A 255 11.05 18.87 -16.60
CA VAL A 255 9.75 18.30 -16.22
C VAL A 255 9.65 18.32 -14.71
N CYS A 256 8.63 18.98 -14.17
CA CYS A 256 8.48 19.15 -12.72
C CYS A 256 7.08 18.80 -12.24
N ALA A 257 7.01 18.29 -11.01
CA ALA A 257 5.77 18.08 -10.26
C ALA A 257 5.92 18.63 -8.84
N PHE A 258 4.95 19.42 -8.40
CA PHE A 258 4.95 20.12 -7.11
C PHE A 258 3.60 19.96 -6.40
N SER A 259 3.58 20.01 -5.07
CA SER A 259 2.32 20.03 -4.31
C SER A 259 1.47 21.28 -4.63
N GLU A 260 2.12 22.38 -5.04
CA GLU A 260 1.47 23.64 -5.37
C GLU A 260 2.06 24.23 -6.65
N ALA A 261 1.25 25.00 -7.39
CA ALA A 261 1.75 25.75 -8.55
C ALA A 261 2.52 26.99 -8.07
N GLY A 262 3.57 27.38 -8.81
CA GLY A 262 4.34 28.59 -8.52
C GLY A 262 5.48 28.42 -7.50
N GLN A 263 5.82 27.19 -7.11
CA GLN A 263 6.98 26.90 -6.25
C GLN A 263 8.31 27.36 -6.87
N ILE A 264 8.43 27.25 -8.20
CA ILE A 264 9.58 27.75 -8.96
C ILE A 264 9.06 28.65 -10.07
N ALA A 265 9.68 29.82 -10.22
CA ALA A 265 9.40 30.73 -11.31
C ALA A 265 10.13 30.28 -12.59
N PHE A 266 9.37 30.03 -13.65
CA PHE A 266 9.87 29.73 -14.98
C PHE A 266 9.48 30.85 -15.93
N ALA A 267 10.40 31.23 -16.82
CA ALA A 267 10.14 32.22 -17.85
C ALA A 267 8.99 31.73 -18.76
N PRO A 268 7.91 32.50 -18.98
CA PRO A 268 6.73 32.05 -19.72
C PRO A 268 7.02 31.44 -21.09
N GLU A 269 8.02 31.97 -21.80
CA GLU A 269 8.47 31.55 -23.12
C GLU A 269 9.14 30.17 -23.16
N THR A 270 9.61 29.66 -22.01
CA THR A 270 10.20 28.31 -21.92
C THR A 270 9.14 27.24 -21.64
N VAL A 271 7.94 27.64 -21.21
CA VAL A 271 6.91 26.72 -20.72
C VAL A 271 6.17 26.10 -21.91
N ILE A 272 6.29 24.78 -22.04
CA ILE A 272 5.58 23.98 -23.04
C ILE A 272 4.17 23.68 -22.55
N HIS A 273 4.04 23.23 -21.30
CA HIS A 273 2.77 22.76 -20.75
C HIS A 273 2.67 23.00 -19.24
N ARG A 274 1.47 23.32 -18.76
CA ARG A 274 1.11 23.38 -17.34
C ARG A 274 -0.09 22.50 -17.09
N GLY A 275 -0.01 21.63 -16.10
CA GLY A 275 -1.06 20.66 -15.82
C GLY A 275 -1.15 20.27 -14.36
N ARG A 276 -1.74 19.10 -14.14
CA ARG A 276 -1.82 18.42 -12.86
C ARG A 276 -1.81 16.91 -13.09
N VAL A 277 -1.41 16.17 -12.07
CA VAL A 277 -1.72 14.74 -12.00
C VAL A 277 -3.16 14.60 -11.50
N GLU A 278 -3.96 13.77 -12.16
CA GLU A 278 -5.36 13.53 -11.81
C GLU A 278 -5.51 12.32 -10.87
N ALA A 279 -6.71 12.09 -10.34
CA ALA A 279 -6.99 10.97 -9.44
C ALA A 279 -6.57 9.62 -10.08
N GLY A 280 -5.75 8.84 -9.36
CA GLY A 280 -5.15 7.60 -9.85
C GLY A 280 -4.16 7.76 -11.02
N GLY A 281 -3.94 8.99 -11.48
CA GLY A 281 -3.08 9.34 -12.60
C GLY A 281 -1.60 9.36 -12.22
N MET A 282 -0.77 9.53 -13.23
CA MET A 282 0.67 9.66 -13.09
C MET A 282 1.29 10.45 -14.25
N LEU A 283 2.50 10.93 -14.02
CA LEU A 283 3.41 11.49 -15.03
C LEU A 283 4.81 11.00 -14.70
N TYR A 284 5.57 10.49 -15.67
CA TYR A 284 6.98 10.18 -15.43
C TYR A 284 7.85 10.51 -16.64
N PHE A 285 9.10 10.82 -16.38
CA PHE A 285 10.13 11.05 -17.39
C PHE A 285 11.14 9.92 -17.33
N ASP A 286 11.50 9.38 -18.50
CA ASP A 286 12.53 8.36 -18.65
C ASP A 286 13.77 8.95 -19.32
N HIS A 287 14.90 8.94 -18.61
CA HIS A 287 16.15 9.53 -19.11
C HIS A 287 16.75 8.74 -20.27
N ARG A 288 16.38 7.47 -20.44
CA ARG A 288 16.94 6.58 -21.46
C ARG A 288 16.45 6.94 -22.86
N ASP A 289 15.15 7.25 -22.98
CA ASP A 289 14.52 7.65 -24.25
C ASP A 289 14.17 9.15 -24.30
N ARG A 290 14.37 9.87 -23.20
CA ARG A 290 14.10 11.31 -23.04
C ARG A 290 12.64 11.64 -23.32
N HIS A 291 11.74 10.80 -22.80
CA HIS A 291 10.32 10.94 -23.04
C HIS A 291 9.53 11.11 -21.74
N THR A 292 8.59 12.05 -21.77
CA THR A 292 7.57 12.24 -20.74
C THR A 292 6.38 11.36 -21.07
N TYR A 293 6.07 10.40 -20.21
CA TYR A 293 4.94 9.49 -20.32
C TYR A 293 3.75 9.99 -19.48
N THR A 294 2.60 10.15 -20.14
CA THR A 294 1.31 10.38 -19.47
C THR A 294 0.79 9.09 -18.81
N ALA A 295 -0.21 9.22 -17.94
CA ALA A 295 -0.85 8.07 -17.31
C ALA A 295 -1.32 7.02 -18.33
N ARG A 296 -2.02 7.43 -19.40
CA ARG A 296 -2.53 6.51 -20.41
C ARG A 296 -1.39 5.79 -21.14
N GLU A 297 -0.36 6.51 -21.56
CA GLU A 297 0.80 5.91 -22.24
C GLU A 297 1.56 4.94 -21.32
N ALA A 298 1.74 5.30 -20.06
CA ALA A 298 2.34 4.44 -19.05
C ALA A 298 1.57 3.13 -18.90
N LEU A 299 0.25 3.21 -18.70
CA LEU A 299 -0.59 2.03 -18.49
C LEU A 299 -0.62 1.12 -19.71
N GLU A 300 -0.77 1.68 -20.92
CA GLU A 300 -0.72 0.90 -22.16
C GLU A 300 0.66 0.27 -22.39
N LYS A 301 1.74 1.00 -22.10
CA LYS A 301 3.11 0.48 -22.18
C LYS A 301 3.30 -0.71 -21.25
N ILE A 302 2.85 -0.61 -20.00
CA ILE A 302 2.96 -1.70 -19.02
C ILE A 302 2.12 -2.89 -19.48
N ALA A 303 0.85 -2.66 -19.86
CA ALA A 303 -0.07 -3.71 -20.32
C ALA A 303 0.45 -4.48 -21.54
N ALA A 304 1.30 -3.85 -22.37
CA ALA A 304 1.94 -4.49 -23.52
C ALA A 304 3.20 -5.31 -23.18
N GLN A 305 3.77 -5.18 -21.97
CA GLN A 305 5.02 -5.88 -21.60
C GLN A 305 4.84 -7.39 -21.47
N ARG A 306 3.64 -7.85 -21.10
CA ARG A 306 3.31 -9.26 -20.86
C ARG A 306 1.90 -9.55 -21.34
N ASP A 307 1.62 -10.80 -21.66
CA ASP A 307 0.26 -11.24 -21.95
C ASP A 307 -0.55 -11.40 -20.65
N TYR A 308 -0.95 -10.27 -20.08
CA TYR A 308 -1.74 -10.24 -18.84
C TYR A 308 -3.10 -10.92 -18.98
N ARG A 309 -3.67 -11.01 -20.19
CA ARG A 309 -4.92 -11.73 -20.41
C ARG A 309 -4.71 -13.22 -20.16
N SER A 310 -3.72 -13.83 -20.80
CA SER A 310 -3.40 -15.24 -20.57
C SER A 310 -2.98 -15.52 -19.12
N LEU A 311 -2.16 -14.65 -18.53
CA LEU A 311 -1.76 -14.77 -17.12
C LEU A 311 -2.98 -14.72 -16.19
N LEU A 312 -3.93 -13.82 -16.46
CA LEU A 312 -5.16 -13.70 -15.68
C LEU A 312 -6.06 -14.93 -15.83
N GLU A 313 -6.28 -15.42 -17.05
CA GLU A 313 -7.08 -16.63 -17.33
C GLU A 313 -6.50 -17.88 -16.65
N GLN A 314 -5.18 -17.94 -16.50
CA GLN A 314 -4.49 -19.02 -15.79
C GLN A 314 -4.59 -18.88 -14.27
N SER A 315 -4.77 -17.66 -13.74
CA SER A 315 -4.65 -17.35 -12.31
C SER A 315 -5.97 -17.11 -11.60
N ARG A 316 -7.07 -16.87 -12.32
CA ARG A 316 -8.40 -16.71 -11.72
C ARG A 316 -9.49 -17.55 -12.38
N ILE A 317 -10.61 -17.65 -11.68
CA ILE A 317 -11.92 -18.02 -12.20
C ILE A 317 -12.97 -17.14 -11.53
N LEU A 318 -13.97 -16.67 -12.30
CA LEU A 318 -15.12 -15.97 -11.73
C LEU A 318 -16.08 -16.97 -11.09
N ILE A 319 -16.74 -16.59 -9.99
CA ILE A 319 -17.75 -17.46 -9.38
C ILE A 319 -18.95 -17.72 -10.32
N GLU A 320 -19.22 -16.79 -11.21
CA GLU A 320 -20.22 -16.89 -12.26
C GLU A 320 -19.88 -18.02 -13.26
N ASP A 321 -18.59 -18.23 -13.53
CA ASP A 321 -18.07 -19.24 -14.45
C ASP A 321 -17.95 -20.64 -13.82
N ILE A 322 -18.11 -20.75 -12.49
CA ILE A 322 -18.15 -22.04 -11.82
C ILE A 322 -19.49 -22.73 -12.14
N PRO A 323 -19.47 -23.99 -12.64
CA PRO A 323 -20.68 -24.72 -12.97
C PRO A 323 -21.68 -24.76 -11.81
N ALA A 324 -22.96 -24.63 -12.14
CA ALA A 324 -24.03 -24.76 -11.17
C ALA A 324 -23.98 -26.14 -10.48
N VAL A 325 -24.27 -26.15 -9.19
CA VAL A 325 -24.28 -27.39 -8.40
C VAL A 325 -25.52 -28.21 -8.77
N PRO A 326 -25.38 -29.52 -9.08
CA PRO A 326 -26.51 -30.38 -9.44
C PRO A 326 -27.60 -30.35 -8.36
N ALA A 327 -28.88 -30.37 -8.78
CA ALA A 327 -30.03 -30.28 -7.87
C ALA A 327 -29.98 -31.30 -6.72
N GLU A 328 -29.45 -32.49 -6.96
CA GLU A 328 -29.25 -33.55 -5.96
C GLU A 328 -28.33 -33.14 -4.80
N LYS A 329 -27.37 -32.24 -5.07
CA LYS A 329 -26.42 -31.68 -4.10
C LYS A 329 -26.89 -30.35 -3.51
N VAL A 330 -27.94 -29.75 -4.09
CA VAL A 330 -28.57 -28.54 -3.58
C VAL A 330 -29.39 -28.92 -2.35
N SER A 331 -28.80 -28.75 -1.17
CA SER A 331 -29.57 -28.80 0.07
C SER A 331 -30.39 -27.53 0.25
N SER A 332 -31.53 -27.62 0.95
CA SER A 332 -32.26 -26.41 1.35
C SER A 332 -31.32 -25.44 2.11
N PRO A 333 -31.36 -24.12 1.83
CA PRO A 333 -30.68 -23.12 2.65
C PRO A 333 -31.13 -23.16 4.12
N THR A 334 -32.35 -23.65 4.37
CA THR A 334 -32.91 -23.79 5.72
C THR A 334 -32.59 -25.13 6.39
N ARG A 335 -31.85 -26.02 5.71
CA ARG A 335 -31.54 -27.36 6.23
C ARG A 335 -30.70 -27.24 7.49
N TYR A 336 -31.30 -27.67 8.60
CA TYR A 336 -30.68 -27.75 9.91
C TYR A 336 -30.87 -29.15 10.44
N ASN A 337 -29.78 -29.82 10.77
CA ASN A 337 -29.79 -31.21 11.26
C ASN A 337 -29.68 -31.28 12.79
N GLY A 338 -29.91 -30.18 13.51
CA GLY A 338 -29.92 -30.16 14.97
C GLY A 338 -31.35 -30.23 15.53
N THR A 339 -31.45 -30.19 16.85
CA THR A 339 -32.72 -30.39 17.59
C THR A 339 -33.51 -29.12 17.86
N PHE A 340 -32.90 -27.95 17.68
CA PHE A 340 -33.55 -26.65 17.90
C PHE A 340 -34.54 -26.26 16.79
N GLU A 341 -35.70 -25.77 17.22
CA GLU A 341 -36.62 -25.05 16.37
C GLU A 341 -36.02 -23.73 15.86
N VAL A 342 -36.55 -23.19 14.76
CA VAL A 342 -36.00 -21.97 14.13
C VAL A 342 -35.88 -20.80 15.11
N HIS A 343 -36.90 -20.56 15.94
CA HIS A 343 -36.89 -19.48 16.93
C HIS A 343 -35.87 -19.71 18.06
N GLN A 344 -35.65 -20.96 18.47
CA GLN A 344 -34.64 -21.31 19.46
C GLN A 344 -33.23 -21.04 18.93
N ARG A 345 -33.00 -21.28 17.64
CA ARG A 345 -31.72 -20.91 16.99
C ARG A 345 -31.51 -19.41 16.97
N TYR A 346 -32.53 -18.61 16.68
CA TYR A 346 -32.41 -17.15 16.73
C TYR A 346 -32.08 -16.67 18.14
N MET A 347 -32.78 -17.21 19.15
CA MET A 347 -32.48 -16.92 20.56
C MET A 347 -31.05 -17.31 20.94
N ALA A 348 -30.54 -18.46 20.46
CA ALA A 348 -29.16 -18.89 20.70
C ALA A 348 -28.10 -17.94 20.12
N TYR A 349 -28.47 -17.13 19.12
CA TYR A 349 -27.62 -16.05 18.57
C TYR A 349 -28.03 -14.65 19.08
N SER A 350 -28.79 -14.59 20.18
CA SER A 350 -29.29 -13.36 20.79
C SER A 350 -30.11 -12.47 19.84
N LEU A 351 -30.80 -13.08 18.87
CA LEU A 351 -31.72 -12.40 17.94
C LEU A 351 -33.16 -12.51 18.46
N ASP A 352 -33.84 -11.37 18.56
CA ASP A 352 -35.22 -11.24 19.03
C ASP A 352 -36.13 -10.60 17.97
N GLN A 353 -37.43 -10.47 18.30
CA GLN A 353 -38.42 -9.87 17.39
C GLN A 353 -38.06 -8.43 17.01
N GLU A 354 -37.47 -7.67 17.92
CA GLU A 354 -37.03 -6.29 17.66
C GLU A 354 -35.89 -6.26 16.65
N SER A 355 -34.93 -7.18 16.76
CA SER A 355 -33.83 -7.33 15.82
C SER A 355 -34.36 -7.55 14.39
N PHE A 356 -35.36 -8.42 14.22
CA PHE A 356 -35.97 -8.64 12.90
C PHE A 356 -36.79 -7.44 12.43
N LYS A 357 -37.73 -6.98 13.25
CA LYS A 357 -38.65 -5.90 12.88
C LYS A 357 -37.95 -4.58 12.59
N PHE A 358 -36.93 -4.23 13.37
CA PHE A 358 -36.28 -2.94 13.25
C PHE A 358 -35.02 -2.97 12.39
N LEU A 359 -34.32 -4.10 12.24
CA LEU A 359 -33.10 -4.14 11.45
C LEU A 359 -33.32 -4.86 10.11
N MET A 360 -33.95 -6.04 10.13
CA MET A 360 -34.09 -6.89 8.94
C MET A 360 -35.24 -6.46 8.02
N ASP A 361 -36.44 -6.17 8.56
CA ASP A 361 -37.60 -5.81 7.74
C ASP A 361 -37.36 -4.58 6.85
N PRO A 362 -36.69 -3.50 7.32
CA PRO A 362 -36.34 -2.37 6.45
C PRO A 362 -35.39 -2.76 5.31
N MET A 363 -34.39 -3.62 5.59
CA MET A 363 -33.47 -4.11 4.56
C MET A 363 -34.19 -4.93 3.49
N LEU A 364 -35.15 -5.78 3.90
CA LEU A 364 -35.95 -6.60 2.98
C LEU A 364 -36.94 -5.77 2.16
N THR A 365 -37.56 -4.76 2.77
CA THR A 365 -38.62 -3.97 2.14
C THR A 365 -38.07 -2.89 1.22
N HIS A 366 -36.98 -2.24 1.63
CA HIS A 366 -36.46 -1.03 0.98
C HIS A 366 -35.05 -1.20 0.39
N GLY A 367 -34.36 -2.32 0.67
CA GLY A 367 -32.95 -2.49 0.28
C GLY A 367 -32.00 -1.53 0.99
N ALA A 368 -32.40 -0.96 2.12
CA ALA A 368 -31.64 0.01 2.89
C ALA A 368 -31.67 -0.33 4.38
N GLU A 369 -30.61 0.05 5.09
CA GLU A 369 -30.56 -0.08 6.55
C GLU A 369 -31.54 0.87 7.24
N LYS A 370 -31.89 0.57 8.50
CA LYS A 370 -32.76 1.45 9.29
C LYS A 370 -32.07 2.76 9.61
N VAL A 371 -32.73 3.86 9.27
CA VAL A 371 -32.39 5.20 9.75
C VAL A 371 -33.12 5.48 11.06
N SER A 372 -32.39 5.91 12.09
CA SER A 372 -32.96 6.35 13.37
C SER A 372 -32.30 7.62 13.88
N ALA A 373 -32.98 8.30 14.80
CA ALA A 373 -32.48 9.49 15.49
C ALA A 373 -32.29 9.22 16.98
N MET A 374 -31.67 10.17 17.69
CA MET A 374 -31.25 10.13 19.10
C MET A 374 -29.98 9.30 19.35
N GLY A 375 -29.28 9.63 20.43
CA GLY A 375 -28.07 8.94 20.87
C GLY A 375 -28.35 7.55 21.43
N TYR A 376 -27.31 6.71 21.47
CA TYR A 376 -27.40 5.37 22.05
C TYR A 376 -27.46 5.46 23.58
N GLY A 377 -28.67 5.37 24.15
CA GLY A 377 -28.94 5.57 25.58
C GLY A 377 -28.73 4.36 26.50
N ASN A 378 -28.23 3.24 25.96
CA ASN A 378 -27.92 2.05 26.74
C ASN A 378 -26.51 2.14 27.34
N ALA A 379 -26.28 1.42 28.44
CA ALA A 379 -24.94 1.21 28.97
C ALA A 379 -24.04 0.56 27.90
N ILE A 380 -22.72 0.80 27.98
CA ILE A 380 -21.76 0.07 27.14
C ILE A 380 -21.89 -1.44 27.38
N ASN A 381 -21.65 -2.25 26.34
CA ASN A 381 -21.96 -3.68 26.38
C ASN A 381 -21.24 -4.46 27.49
N ALA A 382 -20.11 -3.95 28.00
CA ALA A 382 -19.41 -4.54 29.16
C ALA A 382 -20.17 -4.39 30.49
N PHE A 383 -21.13 -3.47 30.59
CA PHE A 383 -21.95 -3.23 31.79
C PHE A 383 -23.43 -3.55 31.56
N SER A 384 -23.79 -4.16 30.42
CA SER A 384 -25.14 -4.62 30.19
C SER A 384 -25.35 -6.00 30.81
N ASP A 385 -26.52 -6.19 31.42
CA ASP A 385 -27.05 -7.47 31.87
C ASP A 385 -27.63 -8.32 30.72
N ARG A 386 -27.69 -7.77 29.51
CA ARG A 386 -28.20 -8.47 28.32
C ARG A 386 -27.06 -9.12 27.57
N GLU A 387 -27.16 -10.44 27.41
CA GLU A 387 -26.30 -11.21 26.52
C GLU A 387 -26.42 -10.69 25.07
N GLY A 388 -25.30 -10.60 24.36
CA GLY A 388 -25.29 -10.09 23.00
C GLY A 388 -24.09 -10.61 22.21
N GLY A 389 -24.22 -10.61 20.89
CA GLY A 389 -23.18 -11.11 20.00
C GLY A 389 -21.86 -10.35 20.14
N VAL A 390 -20.75 -11.06 19.90
CA VAL A 390 -19.37 -10.56 20.01
C VAL A 390 -19.14 -9.25 19.24
N ALA A 391 -19.82 -9.05 18.11
CA ALA A 391 -19.73 -7.82 17.30
C ALA A 391 -20.03 -6.53 18.10
N ARG A 392 -20.84 -6.61 19.16
CA ARG A 392 -21.17 -5.47 20.03
C ARG A 392 -19.97 -4.91 20.80
N TYR A 393 -18.89 -5.69 20.96
CA TYR A 393 -17.68 -5.25 21.66
C TYR A 393 -16.67 -4.56 20.73
N PHE A 394 -16.96 -4.49 19.43
CA PHE A 394 -16.11 -3.84 18.44
C PHE A 394 -16.74 -2.54 17.96
N SER A 395 -16.07 -1.43 18.23
CA SER A 395 -16.45 -0.13 17.66
C SER A 395 -15.78 0.06 16.29
N GLN A 396 -16.57 0.47 15.30
CA GLN A 396 -16.03 0.87 13.99
C GLN A 396 -15.12 2.08 14.17
N ARG A 397 -13.89 1.98 13.64
CA ARG A 397 -12.98 3.12 13.58
C ARG A 397 -13.39 4.01 12.41
N PHE A 398 -13.21 5.30 12.58
CA PHE A 398 -13.44 6.28 11.53
C PHE A 398 -12.30 7.30 11.53
N ALA A 399 -12.12 7.94 10.39
CA ALA A 399 -11.08 8.93 10.18
C ALA A 399 -11.51 10.30 10.70
N GLN A 400 -10.58 11.03 11.30
CA GLN A 400 -10.78 12.40 11.76
C GLN A 400 -9.52 13.21 11.48
N VAL A 401 -9.65 14.35 10.79
CA VAL A 401 -8.58 15.32 10.50
C VAL A 401 -7.44 14.81 9.60
N THR A 402 -6.83 13.66 9.91
CA THR A 402 -5.68 13.06 9.23
C THR A 402 -5.97 12.69 7.78
N ASN A 403 -7.15 12.12 7.54
CA ASN A 403 -7.63 11.72 6.23
C ASN A 403 -9.16 11.89 6.14
N PRO A 404 -9.71 12.26 4.98
CA PRO A 404 -11.15 12.44 4.80
C PRO A 404 -11.88 11.09 4.71
N PRO A 405 -13.14 10.98 5.20
CA PRO A 405 -14.03 9.89 4.84
C PRO A 405 -14.48 10.04 3.37
N LEU A 406 -14.94 8.93 2.78
CA LEU A 406 -15.44 8.89 1.40
C LEU A 406 -16.97 8.89 1.36
N ASP A 407 -17.54 9.46 0.31
CA ASP A 407 -18.98 9.40 0.05
C ASP A 407 -19.30 8.12 -0.74
N SER A 408 -19.74 7.07 -0.04
CA SER A 408 -20.02 5.76 -0.65
C SER A 408 -21.18 5.76 -1.65
N ILE A 409 -21.95 6.86 -1.76
CA ILE A 409 -23.04 7.01 -2.72
C ILE A 409 -22.55 7.78 -3.95
N ARG A 410 -21.91 8.93 -3.74
CA ARG A 410 -21.49 9.83 -4.83
C ARG A 410 -20.16 9.43 -5.47
N GLU A 411 -19.30 8.75 -4.72
CA GLU A 411 -17.97 8.30 -5.15
C GLU A 411 -17.90 6.76 -5.27
N ALA A 412 -19.05 6.11 -5.47
CA ALA A 412 -19.17 4.65 -5.54
C ALA A 412 -18.28 4.03 -6.62
N ASP A 413 -18.05 4.73 -7.74
CA ASP A 413 -17.16 4.29 -8.82
C ASP A 413 -15.70 4.10 -8.33
N GLY A 414 -15.31 4.86 -7.31
CA GLY A 414 -14.02 4.77 -6.64
C GLY A 414 -13.89 3.58 -5.67
N MET A 415 -14.97 2.84 -5.40
CA MET A 415 -15.03 1.77 -4.40
C MET A 415 -15.32 0.40 -5.03
N THR A 416 -14.94 -0.66 -4.33
CA THR A 416 -15.24 -2.04 -4.75
C THR A 416 -15.36 -2.98 -3.56
N LEU A 417 -16.26 -3.96 -3.68
CA LEU A 417 -16.42 -5.08 -2.75
C LEU A 417 -15.84 -6.39 -3.31
N ARG A 418 -15.14 -6.33 -4.45
CA ARG A 418 -14.57 -7.51 -5.10
C ARG A 418 -13.53 -8.18 -4.20
N VAL A 419 -13.62 -9.50 -4.07
CA VAL A 419 -12.70 -10.32 -3.27
C VAL A 419 -12.14 -11.46 -4.12
N ALA A 420 -10.87 -11.78 -3.92
CA ALA A 420 -10.23 -12.97 -4.49
C ALA A 420 -10.00 -14.01 -3.39
N LEU A 421 -10.63 -15.17 -3.52
CA LEU A 421 -10.53 -16.30 -2.59
C LEU A 421 -9.45 -17.28 -3.05
N GLY A 422 -8.55 -17.65 -2.15
CA GLY A 422 -7.48 -18.61 -2.40
C GLY A 422 -6.12 -18.12 -1.93
N ALA A 423 -5.10 -18.96 -2.08
CA ALA A 423 -3.74 -18.56 -1.80
C ALA A 423 -3.32 -17.43 -2.75
N LYS A 424 -2.60 -16.44 -2.23
CA LYS A 424 -2.00 -15.41 -3.07
C LYS A 424 -0.98 -16.05 -4.01
N MET A 425 -0.91 -15.55 -5.24
CA MET A 425 0.02 -16.05 -6.24
C MET A 425 1.49 -16.04 -5.80
N THR A 426 1.88 -15.10 -4.95
CA THR A 426 3.25 -15.02 -4.40
C THR A 426 3.60 -16.16 -3.45
N ALA A 427 2.62 -16.87 -2.90
CA ALA A 427 2.77 -17.94 -1.92
C ALA A 427 2.49 -19.34 -2.47
N GLY A 428 2.01 -19.47 -3.72
CA GLY A 428 1.74 -20.77 -4.35
C GLY A 428 1.15 -20.67 -5.74
N GLN A 429 1.16 -21.79 -6.46
CA GLN A 429 0.49 -21.93 -7.76
C GLN A 429 -0.96 -22.37 -7.54
N GLY A 430 -1.92 -21.66 -8.16
CA GLY A 430 -3.34 -22.02 -8.12
C GLY A 430 -4.23 -20.93 -8.69
N LYS A 431 -5.46 -21.30 -9.06
CA LYS A 431 -6.48 -20.32 -9.44
C LYS A 431 -7.14 -19.75 -8.20
N GLN A 432 -7.37 -18.44 -8.17
CA GLN A 432 -8.21 -17.78 -7.16
C GLN A 432 -9.64 -17.64 -7.70
N ILE A 433 -10.63 -17.83 -6.82
CA ILE A 433 -12.04 -17.58 -7.15
C ILE A 433 -12.33 -16.12 -6.88
N VAL A 434 -12.76 -15.39 -7.90
CA VAL A 434 -13.11 -13.99 -7.81
C VAL A 434 -14.62 -13.86 -7.59
N ILE A 435 -15.00 -13.12 -6.55
CA ILE A 435 -16.39 -12.79 -6.20
C ILE A 435 -16.56 -11.27 -6.21
N SER A 436 -17.74 -10.80 -6.63
CA SER A 436 -18.06 -9.37 -6.73
C SER A 436 -18.35 -8.71 -5.36
N SER A 437 -18.71 -9.50 -4.36
CA SER A 437 -19.05 -9.06 -3.01
C SER A 437 -18.64 -10.12 -1.98
N PRO A 438 -18.24 -9.75 -0.75
CA PRO A 438 -18.06 -10.70 0.35
C PRO A 438 -19.38 -11.29 0.85
N ILE A 439 -20.53 -10.74 0.44
CA ILE A 439 -21.86 -11.25 0.78
C ILE A 439 -22.23 -12.32 -0.25
N LEU A 440 -22.32 -13.58 0.20
CA LEU A 440 -22.56 -14.73 -0.65
C LEU A 440 -23.96 -15.30 -0.45
N GLY A 441 -24.64 -15.61 -1.55
CA GLY A 441 -25.87 -16.39 -1.51
C GLY A 441 -25.59 -17.87 -1.22
N HIS A 442 -26.64 -18.62 -0.88
CA HIS A 442 -26.53 -20.07 -0.65
C HIS A 442 -25.94 -20.82 -1.86
N LEU A 443 -26.36 -20.47 -3.08
CA LEU A 443 -25.85 -21.09 -4.31
C LEU A 443 -24.37 -20.80 -4.54
N ASP A 444 -23.91 -19.59 -4.22
CA ASP A 444 -22.50 -19.21 -4.33
C ASP A 444 -21.64 -19.98 -3.34
N MET A 445 -22.12 -20.14 -2.10
CA MET A 445 -21.45 -21.00 -1.10
C MET A 445 -21.35 -22.46 -1.57
N LEU A 446 -22.40 -22.99 -2.21
CA LEU A 446 -22.36 -24.34 -2.78
C LEU A 446 -21.36 -24.44 -3.93
N LYS A 447 -21.28 -23.44 -4.82
CA LYS A 447 -20.26 -23.38 -5.89
C LYS A 447 -18.85 -23.40 -5.31
N ILE A 448 -18.58 -22.59 -4.28
CA ILE A 448 -17.27 -22.54 -3.60
C ILE A 448 -16.92 -23.88 -2.94
N ARG A 449 -17.93 -24.62 -2.45
CA ARG A 449 -17.75 -25.95 -1.86
C ARG A 449 -17.46 -27.04 -2.90
N GLU A 450 -18.13 -27.02 -4.05
CA GLU A 450 -18.05 -28.14 -5.03
C GLU A 450 -16.96 -27.95 -6.09
N GLN A 451 -16.44 -26.72 -6.25
CA GLN A 451 -15.36 -26.42 -7.18
C GLN A 451 -14.05 -27.14 -6.81
N LYS A 452 -13.16 -27.28 -7.82
CA LYS A 452 -11.84 -27.95 -7.71
C LYS A 452 -10.65 -27.03 -8.03
N HIS A 453 -10.89 -25.74 -8.25
CA HIS A 453 -9.89 -24.75 -8.64
C HIS A 453 -9.02 -24.29 -7.47
N THR A 454 -9.62 -24.15 -6.28
CA THR A 454 -8.98 -23.63 -5.08
C THR A 454 -9.24 -24.57 -3.90
N PRO A 455 -8.23 -24.89 -3.08
CA PRO A 455 -8.45 -25.73 -1.90
C PRO A 455 -9.43 -25.06 -0.93
N HIS A 456 -10.35 -25.85 -0.39
CA HIS A 456 -11.25 -25.43 0.67
C HIS A 456 -11.24 -26.51 1.76
N ARG A 457 -11.52 -26.09 3.00
CA ARG A 457 -11.68 -27.01 4.12
C ARG A 457 -12.78 -26.47 5.02
N ARG A 458 -13.62 -27.39 5.50
CA ARG A 458 -14.64 -27.09 6.52
C ARG A 458 -14.03 -27.38 7.89
N PHE A 459 -14.22 -26.43 8.79
CA PHE A 459 -13.87 -26.57 10.20
C PHE A 459 -15.17 -26.50 10.99
N GLU A 460 -15.36 -27.42 11.93
CA GLU A 460 -16.48 -27.32 12.87
C GLU A 460 -16.15 -26.22 13.89
N MET A 461 -17.07 -25.28 14.06
CA MET A 461 -16.94 -24.16 15.01
C MET A 461 -17.85 -24.34 16.23
N LEU A 462 -18.40 -25.54 16.40
CA LEU A 462 -19.22 -25.91 17.55
C LEU A 462 -18.35 -26.64 18.56
N TYR A 463 -18.59 -26.37 19.84
CA TYR A 463 -17.97 -27.07 20.96
C TYR A 463 -19.07 -27.71 21.83
N PRO A 464 -18.78 -28.82 22.53
CA PRO A 464 -19.70 -29.40 23.47
C PRO A 464 -19.98 -28.42 24.62
N ALA A 465 -21.25 -28.21 24.96
CA ALA A 465 -21.65 -27.52 26.17
C ALA A 465 -21.44 -28.43 27.39
N ALA A 466 -20.19 -28.80 27.69
CA ALA A 466 -19.83 -29.40 28.97
C ALA A 466 -19.61 -28.28 29.97
N GLY A 467 -20.05 -28.45 31.22
CA GLY A 467 -19.93 -27.45 32.29
C GLY A 467 -18.49 -27.18 32.77
N ASP A 468 -17.49 -27.36 31.90
CA ASP A 468 -16.09 -27.08 32.16
C ASP A 468 -15.72 -25.74 31.53
N ALA A 469 -15.18 -24.84 32.35
CA ALA A 469 -14.73 -23.51 31.93
C ALA A 469 -13.64 -23.55 30.85
N GLN A 470 -13.02 -24.72 30.64
CA GLN A 470 -11.97 -24.93 29.65
C GLN A 470 -12.48 -25.22 28.23
N ALA A 471 -13.77 -25.54 28.04
CA ALA A 471 -14.33 -25.99 26.75
C ALA A 471 -14.27 -24.95 25.60
N MET A 472 -14.00 -23.67 25.92
CA MET A 472 -13.79 -22.58 24.95
C MET A 472 -12.31 -22.28 24.67
N VAL A 473 -11.40 -22.82 25.49
CA VAL A 473 -9.95 -22.58 25.43
C VAL A 473 -9.24 -23.68 24.62
N ASP A 474 -9.78 -24.90 24.66
CA ASP A 474 -9.34 -26.07 23.90
C ASP A 474 -9.99 -26.13 22.50
#